data_AF-B7KMI4-F1
#
_entry.id   AF-B7KMI4-F1
#
_cell.length_a   1.000
_cell.length_b   1.000
_cell.length_c   1.000
_cell.angle_alpha   90.00
_cell.angle_beta   90.00
_cell.angle_gamma   90.00
#
_symmetry.space_group_name_H-M   'P 1'
#
loop_
_entity.id
_entity.type
_entity.pdbx_description
1 polymer ?
#
loop_
_entity_poly.entity_id
_entity_poly.type
_entity_poly.pdbx_seq_one_letter_code
_entity_poly.pdbx_strand_id
1 'polypeptide(L)' 'MTKTKRQMHEKSLANLELGGRKPDYEEAKKRRNISLTDKGWDNLLVIAHKYHCRSVSELMEKIGRQEIKIEESD' A
#
# COMPACT_ATOMS: atom_id res chain seq x y z
N MET A 1 10.36 4.38 38.95
CA MET A 1 9.87 4.06 37.60
C MET A 1 8.35 4.20 37.58
N THR A 2 7.82 5.30 37.07
CA THR A 2 6.38 5.59 37.02
C THR A 2 5.76 4.90 35.81
N LYS A 3 4.83 3.95 36.05
CA LYS A 3 4.06 3.28 34.99
C LYS A 3 3.04 4.28 34.41
N THR A 4 3.26 4.76 33.19
CA THR A 4 2.27 5.55 32.45
C THR A 4 1.03 4.70 32.19
N LYS A 5 -0.12 5.09 32.75
CA LYS A 5 -1.42 4.44 32.46
C LYS A 5 -1.72 4.65 30.97
N ARG A 6 -2.00 3.55 30.24
CA ARG A 6 -2.54 3.62 28.87
C ARG A 6 -3.89 4.33 28.93
N GLN A 7 -3.94 5.59 28.52
CA GLN A 7 -5.21 6.29 28.28
C GLN A 7 -5.72 5.90 26.90
N MET A 8 -6.83 5.18 26.86
CA MET A 8 -7.57 4.91 25.64
C MET A 8 -8.38 6.16 25.30
N HIS A 9 -8.17 6.73 24.11
CA HIS A 9 -8.86 7.92 23.66
C HIS A 9 -10.37 7.64 23.51
N GLU A 10 -11.25 8.53 23.98
CA GLU A 10 -12.72 8.29 24.03
C GLU A 10 -13.33 7.90 22.67
N LYS A 11 -12.74 8.39 21.58
CA LYS A 11 -13.19 8.10 20.21
C LYS A 11 -12.58 6.84 19.59
N SER A 12 -11.76 6.07 20.32
CA SER A 12 -11.16 4.84 19.78
C SER A 12 -12.19 3.81 19.36
N LEU A 13 -13.31 3.71 20.09
CA LEU A 13 -14.41 2.80 19.74
C LEU A 13 -15.30 3.39 18.65
N ALA A 14 -15.50 4.71 18.64
CA ALA A 14 -16.33 5.39 17.64
C ALA A 14 -15.74 5.33 16.22
N ASN A 15 -14.41 5.29 16.10
CA ASN A 15 -13.70 5.20 14.82
C ASN A 15 -13.36 3.76 14.42
N LEU A 16 -13.82 2.76 15.18
CA LEU A 16 -13.48 1.36 14.93
C LEU A 16 -14.40 0.79 13.83
N GLU A 17 -13.95 0.83 12.58
CA GLU A 17 -14.61 0.08 11.51
C GLU A 17 -14.30 -1.42 11.64
N LEU A 18 -15.27 -2.18 12.14
CA LEU A 18 -15.17 -3.62 12.42
C LEU A 18 -15.04 -4.51 11.16
N GLY A 19 -15.05 -3.93 9.95
CA GLY A 19 -15.04 -4.65 8.67
C GLY A 19 -13.69 -4.70 7.96
N GLY A 20 -12.64 -4.07 8.52
CA GLY A 20 -11.40 -3.83 7.78
C GLY A 20 -11.60 -2.85 6.62
N ARG A 21 -10.51 -2.49 5.94
CA ARG A 21 -10.59 -1.60 4.78
C ARG A 21 -11.30 -2.34 3.64
N LYS A 22 -12.34 -1.73 3.06
CA LYS A 22 -12.97 -2.24 1.84
C LYS A 22 -11.89 -2.51 0.78
N PRO A 23 -11.92 -3.66 0.10
CA PRO A 23 -10.97 -3.94 -0.96
C PRO A 23 -11.12 -2.89 -2.06
N ASP A 24 -9.99 -2.47 -2.61
CA ASP A 24 -9.97 -1.46 -3.67
C ASP A 24 -10.57 -1.99 -4.99
N TYR A 25 -10.69 -3.32 -5.14
CA TYR A 25 -11.21 -4.01 -6.32
C TYR A 25 -12.14 -5.18 -5.92
N GLU A 26 -12.90 -5.71 -6.87
CA GLU A 26 -13.88 -6.79 -6.65
C GLU A 26 -13.26 -8.15 -6.29
N GLU A 27 -11.93 -8.29 -6.44
CA GLU A 27 -11.20 -9.53 -6.16
C GLU A 27 -10.24 -9.42 -4.97
N ALA A 28 -10.07 -10.55 -4.27
CA ALA A 28 -9.11 -10.65 -3.19
C ALA A 28 -7.67 -10.71 -3.73
N LYS A 29 -6.79 -9.85 -3.20
CA LYS A 29 -5.37 -9.86 -3.58
C LYS A 29 -4.70 -11.17 -3.17
N LYS A 30 -4.06 -11.85 -4.13
CA LYS A 30 -3.18 -12.99 -3.85
C LYS A 30 -1.73 -12.52 -3.71
N ARG A 31 -1.06 -12.92 -2.63
CA ARG A 31 0.34 -12.57 -2.42
C ARG A 31 1.24 -13.25 -3.45
N ARG A 32 2.11 -12.46 -4.08
CA ARG A 32 3.19 -12.89 -4.96
C ARG A 32 4.51 -12.36 -4.42
N ASN A 33 5.58 -13.16 -4.55
CA ASN A 33 6.93 -12.75 -4.15
C ASN A 33 7.71 -12.39 -5.42
N ILE A 34 8.51 -11.33 -5.36
CA ILE A 34 9.40 -10.90 -6.43
C ILE A 34 10.80 -10.69 -5.86
N SER A 35 11.83 -10.97 -6.66
CA SER A 35 13.23 -10.74 -6.31
C SER A 35 13.75 -9.55 -7.11
N LEU A 36 14.34 -8.58 -6.41
CA LEU A 36 14.86 -7.35 -6.98
C LEU A 36 16.17 -6.99 -6.30
N THR A 37 16.99 -6.17 -6.96
CA THR A 37 18.12 -5.51 -6.31
C THR A 37 17.63 -4.34 -5.45
N ASP A 38 18.43 -3.90 -4.48
CA ASP A 38 18.11 -2.76 -3.64
C ASP A 38 17.81 -1.50 -4.47
N LYS A 39 18.68 -1.22 -5.46
CA LYS A 39 18.47 -0.11 -6.41
C LYS A 39 17.15 -0.23 -7.17
N GLY A 40 16.78 -1.44 -7.59
CA GLY A 40 15.51 -1.69 -8.26
C GLY A 40 14.31 -1.40 -7.36
N TRP A 41 14.38 -1.84 -6.10
CA TRP A 41 13.34 -1.59 -5.09
C TRP A 41 13.19 -0.10 -4.77
N ASP A 42 14.30 0.60 -4.54
CA ASP A 42 14.31 2.02 -4.20
C ASP A 42 13.72 2.87 -5.33
N ASN A 43 14.06 2.55 -6.59
CA ASN A 43 13.47 3.23 -7.75
C ASN A 43 11.96 2.99 -7.85
N LEU A 44 11.47 1.78 -7.56
CA LEU A 44 10.04 1.49 -7.54
C LEU A 44 9.30 2.28 -6.46
N LEU A 45 9.92 2.51 -5.29
CA LEU A 45 9.34 3.37 -4.25
C LEU A 45 9.18 4.81 -4.73
N VAL A 46 10.20 5.36 -5.40
CA VAL A 46 10.14 6.72 -5.98
C VAL A 46 9.04 6.80 -7.04
N ILE A 47 8.93 5.80 -7.91
CA ILE A 47 7.87 5.74 -8.94
C ILE A 47 6.49 5.64 -8.28
N ALA A 48 6.32 4.79 -7.28
CA ALA A 48 5.05 4.66 -6.57
C ALA A 48 4.62 6.01 -5.97
N HIS A 49 5.55 6.75 -5.35
CA HIS A 49 5.27 8.09 -4.83
C HIS A 49 4.89 9.08 -5.94
N LYS A 50 5.60 9.06 -7.09
CA LYS A 50 5.30 9.91 -8.26
C LYS A 50 3.88 9.70 -8.80
N TYR A 51 3.38 8.46 -8.77
CA TYR A 51 2.02 8.11 -9.21
C TYR A 51 0.99 8.08 -8.06
N HIS A 52 1.32 8.70 -6.91
CA HIS A 52 0.44 8.77 -5.73
C HIS A 52 -0.08 7.40 -5.25
N CYS A 53 0.73 6.35 -5.42
CA CYS A 53 0.47 5.02 -4.91
C CYS A 53 0.97 4.90 -3.46
N ARG A 54 0.20 4.20 -2.62
CA ARG A 54 0.54 3.92 -1.21
C ARG A 54 1.67 2.91 -1.05
N SER A 55 1.91 2.08 -2.07
CA SER A 55 2.95 1.04 -2.05
C SER A 55 3.34 0.59 -3.45
N VAL A 56 4.46 -0.13 -3.54
CA VAL A 56 4.89 -0.82 -4.78
C VAL A 56 3.84 -1.84 -5.24
N SER A 57 3.16 -2.53 -4.32
CA SER A 57 2.10 -3.46 -4.69
C SER A 57 0.88 -2.76 -5.32
N GLU A 58 0.54 -1.55 -4.87
CA GLU A 58 -0.51 -0.76 -5.52
C GLU A 58 -0.06 -0.26 -6.90
N LEU A 59 1.19 0.19 -7.02
CA LEU A 59 1.77 0.56 -8.32
C LEU A 59 1.68 -0.61 -9.32
N MET A 60 2.10 -1.82 -8.92
CA MET A 60 2.05 -3.00 -9.78
C MET A 60 0.62 -3.39 -10.18
N GLU A 61 -0.32 -3.31 -9.24
CA GLU A 61 -1.74 -3.57 -9.51
C GLU A 61 -2.29 -2.60 -10.58
N LYS A 62 -2.02 -1.30 -10.41
CA LYS A 62 -2.46 -0.25 -11.36
C LYS A 62 -1.83 -0.39 -12.74
N ILE A 63 -0.56 -0.81 -12.81
CA ILE A 63 0.10 -1.16 -14.07
C ILE A 63 -0.62 -2.36 -14.73
N GLY A 64 -0.84 -3.44 -13.99
CA GLY A 64 -1.50 -4.65 -14.51
C GLY A 64 -2.94 -4.41 -14.99
N ARG A 65 -3.64 -3.45 -14.37
CA ARG A 65 -4.99 -3.00 -14.77
C ARG A 65 -4.99 -1.91 -15.84
N GLN A 66 -3.82 -1.49 -16.31
CA GLN A 66 -3.66 -0.41 -17.30
C GLN A 66 -4.16 0.97 -16.84
N GLU A 67 -4.30 1.19 -15.52
CA GLU A 67 -4.56 2.51 -14.94
C GLU A 67 -3.31 3.41 -14.99
N ILE A 68 -2.12 2.80 -14.94
CA ILE A 68 -0.83 3.44 -15.20
C ILE A 68 -0.24 2.80 -16.45
N LYS A 69 0.03 3.62 -17.47
CA LYS A 69 0.64 3.16 -18.71
C LYS A 69 2.16 3.18 -18.59
N ILE A 70 2.79 2.09 -18.99
CA ILE A 70 4.22 2.00 -19.25
C ILE A 70 4.41 2.21 -20.74
N GLU A 71 5.24 3.17 -21.11
CA GLU A 71 5.64 3.37 -22.49
C GLU A 71 6.94 2.62 -22.73
N GLU A 72 6.98 1.79 -23.78
CA GLU A 72 8.23 1.18 -24.22
C GLU A 72 9.11 2.29 -24.79
N SER A 73 10.36 2.33 -24.31
CA SER A 73 11.40 3.17 -24.90
C SER A 73 12.23 2.23 -25.78
N ASP A 74 12.31 2.54 -27.09
CA ASP A 74 13.18 1.86 -28.04
C ASP A 74 14.67 1.94 -27.65
#